data_AF-A0A7S3Y6P2-F1
#
_entry.id   AF-A0A7S3Y6P2-F1
#
_cell.length_a   1.000
_cell.length_b   1.000
_cell.length_c   1.000
_cell.angle_alpha   90.00
_cell.angle_beta   90.00
_cell.angle_gamma   90.00
#
_symmetry.space_group_name_H-M   'P 1'
#
loop_
_entity.id
_entity.type
_entity.pdbx_description
1 polymer ?
#
loop_
_entity_poly.entity_id
_entity_poly.type
_entity_poly.pdbx_seq_one_letter_code
_entity_poly.pdbx_strand_id
1 'polypeptide(L)'
;RRRRLAALDCLELLGPSYTDPVVREFAVARLGEVPDPDLDRVMLQLVQALKYEPYVDSPLARFLLRRALRRPALLGHRLYWLLAAEMHAPEVCVRFGVLLRTYLAHCGPHRRELRAQAAVNAALREVAEAAQKAPKAQRTAVARRMLRDLCNGGGGGAGGA
;
A
#
# COMPACT_ATOMS: atom_id res chain seq x y z
N ARG A 1 -0.92 36.45 8.12
CA ARG A 1 -0.65 35.40 7.11
C ARG A 1 -0.33 34.11 7.85
N ARG A 2 -1.18 33.07 7.82
CA ARG A 2 -0.84 31.76 8.41
C ARG A 2 0.20 31.07 7.52
N ARG A 3 1.33 30.64 8.08
CA ARG A 3 2.35 29.86 7.36
C ARG A 3 1.73 28.52 6.96
N ARG A 4 1.79 28.19 5.67
CA ARG A 4 1.37 26.86 5.19
C ARG A 4 2.40 25.86 5.70
N LEU A 5 1.94 24.87 6.46
CA LEU A 5 2.81 23.81 6.96
C LEU A 5 3.19 22.90 5.80
N ALA A 6 4.47 22.52 5.74
CA ALA A 6 4.93 21.50 4.81
C ALA A 6 4.41 20.13 5.26
N ALA A 7 4.40 19.15 4.35
CA ALA A 7 3.99 17.79 4.67
C ALA A 7 4.84 17.18 5.80
N LEU A 8 6.12 17.56 5.89
CA LEU A 8 7.04 17.14 6.95
C LEU A 8 6.62 17.68 8.33
N ASP A 9 6.25 18.96 8.43
CA ASP A 9 5.77 19.54 9.69
C ASP A 9 4.48 18.83 10.16
N CYS A 10 3.62 18.43 9.22
CA CYS A 10 2.41 17.68 9.54
C CYS A 10 2.73 16.26 10.03
N LEU A 11 3.78 15.63 9.51
CA LEU A 11 4.22 14.30 9.96
C LEU A 11 4.72 14.32 11.41
N GLU A 12 5.40 15.39 11.82
CA GLU A 12 5.84 15.57 13.21
C GLU A 12 4.64 15.56 14.16
N LEU A 13 3.58 16.31 13.83
CA LEU A 13 2.33 16.37 14.57
C LEU A 13 1.51 15.07 14.53
N LEU A 14 1.83 14.14 13.63
CA LEU A 14 1.21 12.81 13.53
C LEU A 14 2.05 11.71 14.18
N GLY A 15 3.23 12.06 14.70
CA GLY A 15 4.12 11.16 15.40
C GLY A 15 3.61 10.76 16.80
N PRO A 16 4.38 9.92 17.50
CA PRO A 16 4.02 9.42 18.83
C PRO A 16 3.98 10.51 19.91
N SER A 17 4.68 11.64 19.69
CA SER A 17 4.72 12.76 20.63
C SER A 17 3.39 13.52 20.74
N TYR A 18 2.47 13.33 19.79
CA TYR A 18 1.21 14.07 19.70
C TYR A 18 0.03 13.10 19.55
N THR A 19 -0.61 12.78 20.67
CA THR A 19 -1.78 11.88 20.74
C THR A 19 -3.11 12.63 20.78
N ASP A 20 -3.08 13.96 20.98
CA ASP A 20 -4.27 14.80 21.07
C ASP A 20 -5.07 14.79 19.73
N PRO A 21 -6.36 14.41 19.75
CA PRO A 21 -7.17 14.32 18.55
C PRO A 21 -7.27 15.64 17.76
N VAL A 22 -7.32 16.79 18.44
CA VAL A 22 -7.45 18.11 17.81
C VAL A 22 -6.16 18.46 17.05
N VAL A 23 -4.99 18.15 17.63
CA VAL A 23 -3.69 18.34 16.97
C VAL A 23 -3.58 17.46 15.73
N ARG A 24 -3.98 16.18 15.83
CA ARG A 24 -3.96 15.25 14.70
C ARG A 24 -4.92 15.66 13.59
N GLU A 25 -6.14 16.08 13.94
CA GLU A 25 -7.10 16.64 12.97
C GLU A 25 -6.56 17.89 12.28
N PHE A 26 -5.91 18.78 13.02
CA PHE A 26 -5.27 19.96 12.44
C PHE A 26 -4.17 19.58 11.44
N ALA A 27 -3.29 18.62 11.79
CA ALA A 27 -2.24 18.14 10.89
C ALA A 27 -2.84 17.53 9.61
N VAL A 28 -3.88 16.72 9.75
CA VAL A 28 -4.60 16.12 8.59
C VAL A 28 -5.28 17.19 7.73
N ALA A 29 -5.87 18.22 8.34
CA ALA A 29 -6.46 19.33 7.59
C ALA A 29 -5.42 20.06 6.73
N ARG A 30 -4.19 20.22 7.26
CA ARG A 30 -3.07 20.81 6.52
C ARG A 30 -2.53 19.89 5.42
N LEU A 31 -2.43 18.58 5.66
CA LEU A 31 -2.19 17.59 4.60
C LEU A 31 -3.26 17.62 3.50
N GLY A 32 -4.49 18.01 3.85
CA GLY A 32 -5.58 18.32 2.95
C GLY A 32 -5.22 19.29 1.83
N GLU A 33 -4.29 20.20 2.07
CA GLU A 33 -3.84 21.21 1.11
C GLU A 33 -2.66 20.73 0.25
N VAL A 34 -2.01 19.62 0.60
CA VAL A 34 -0.82 19.13 -0.12
C VAL A 34 -1.21 18.55 -1.49
N PRO A 35 -0.48 18.87 -2.58
CA PRO A 35 -0.69 18.26 -3.89
C PRO A 35 -0.43 16.75 -3.89
N ASP A 36 -1.13 15.99 -4.73
CA ASP A 36 -1.00 14.53 -4.75
C ASP A 36 0.45 14.04 -5.00
N PRO A 37 1.26 14.63 -5.90
CA PRO A 37 2.64 14.18 -6.11
C PRO A 37 3.52 14.36 -4.87
N ASP A 38 3.33 15.45 -4.12
CA ASP A 38 4.09 15.70 -2.89
C ASP A 38 3.61 14.81 -1.75
N LEU A 39 2.31 14.51 -1.72
CA LEU A 39 1.75 13.54 -0.78
C LEU A 39 2.29 12.12 -1.03
N ASP A 40 2.45 11.73 -2.29
CA ASP A 40 3.02 10.43 -2.68
C ASP A 40 4.46 10.24 -2.17
N ARG A 41 5.27 11.31 -2.22
CA ARG A 41 6.65 11.33 -1.70
C ARG A 41 6.74 11.01 -0.21
N VAL A 42 5.73 11.40 0.56
CA VAL A 42 5.65 11.16 2.02
C VAL A 42 4.69 10.02 2.41
N MET A 43 4.14 9.28 1.43
CA MET A 43 3.12 8.27 1.70
C MET A 43 3.60 7.18 2.66
N LEU A 44 4.86 6.75 2.55
CA LEU A 44 5.44 5.76 3.47
C LEU A 44 5.37 6.25 4.91
N GLN A 45 5.81 7.50 5.16
CA GLN A 45 5.82 8.11 6.48
C GLN A 45 4.39 8.28 7.02
N LEU A 46 3.43 8.61 6.17
CA LEU A 46 2.01 8.67 6.54
C LEU A 46 1.44 7.29 6.90
N VAL A 47 1.83 6.25 6.19
CA VAL A 47 1.45 4.86 6.53
C VAL A 47 2.08 4.45 7.88
N GLN A 48 3.33 4.85 8.15
CA GLN A 48 3.94 4.62 9.47
C GLN A 48 3.21 5.38 10.57
N ALA A 49 2.77 6.61 10.30
CA ALA A 49 2.03 7.43 11.27
C ALA A 49 0.67 6.83 11.66
N LEU A 50 0.07 5.97 10.81
CA LEU A 50 -1.14 5.21 11.17
C LEU A 50 -0.93 4.27 12.36
N LYS A 51 0.31 3.86 12.66
CA LYS A 51 0.62 3.00 13.81
C LYS A 51 0.39 3.73 15.14
N TYR A 52 0.58 5.05 15.16
CA TYR A 52 0.38 5.91 16.33
C TYR A 52 -1.04 6.43 16.48
N GLU A 53 -1.95 6.09 15.57
CA GLU A 53 -3.37 6.42 15.75
C GLU A 53 -3.97 5.59 16.90
N PRO A 54 -4.74 6.21 17.81
CA PRO A 54 -5.37 5.50 18.91
C PRO A 54 -6.47 4.54 18.43
N TYR A 55 -7.14 4.87 17.32
CA TYR A 55 -8.26 4.10 16.78
C TYR A 55 -8.02 3.72 15.31
N VAL A 56 -8.69 2.65 14.86
CA VAL A 56 -8.66 2.24 13.43
C VAL A 56 -9.36 3.28 12.55
N ASP A 57 -10.51 3.78 13.00
CA ASP A 57 -11.13 4.96 12.39
C ASP A 57 -10.48 6.22 12.98
N SER A 58 -9.65 6.86 12.17
CA SER A 58 -8.92 8.06 12.56
C SER A 58 -8.98 9.12 11.46
N PRO A 59 -8.71 10.40 11.78
CA PRO A 59 -8.61 11.46 10.80
C PRO A 59 -7.64 11.11 9.66
N LEU A 60 -6.46 10.56 10.00
CA LEU A 60 -5.44 10.20 9.04
C LEU A 60 -5.88 9.02 8.15
N ALA A 61 -6.46 7.97 8.74
CA ALA A 61 -6.97 6.82 7.98
C ALA A 61 -8.04 7.23 6.96
N ARG A 62 -9.03 8.04 7.40
CA ARG A 62 -10.08 8.56 6.51
C ARG A 62 -9.51 9.47 5.43
N PHE A 63 -8.52 10.30 5.75
CA PHE A 63 -7.85 11.17 4.79
C PHE A 63 -7.13 10.36 3.70
N LEU A 64 -6.30 9.39 4.09
CA LEU A 64 -5.55 8.55 3.16
C LEU A 64 -6.49 7.76 2.24
N LEU A 65 -7.54 7.14 2.79
CA LEU A 65 -8.55 6.44 1.99
C LEU A 65 -9.25 7.38 0.99
N ARG A 66 -9.72 8.56 1.43
CA ARG A 66 -10.38 9.52 0.52
C ARG A 66 -9.44 10.01 -0.59
N ARG A 67 -8.17 10.28 -0.29
CA ARG A 67 -7.17 10.69 -1.28
C ARG A 67 -6.85 9.56 -2.26
N ALA A 68 -6.62 8.35 -1.73
CA ALA A 68 -6.37 7.14 -2.51
C ALA A 68 -7.51 6.82 -3.48
N LEU A 69 -8.76 6.91 -3.04
CA LEU A 69 -9.93 6.65 -3.87
C LEU A 69 -10.14 7.70 -4.97
N ARG A 70 -9.71 8.96 -4.75
CA ARG A 70 -9.75 10.02 -5.77
C ARG A 70 -8.66 9.87 -6.82
N ARG A 71 -7.50 9.31 -6.46
CA ARG A 71 -6.38 9.06 -7.38
C ARG A 71 -5.88 7.61 -7.27
N PRO A 72 -6.68 6.61 -7.71
CA PRO A 72 -6.35 5.20 -7.52
C PRO A 72 -5.00 4.81 -8.12
N ALA A 73 -4.70 5.23 -9.34
CA ALA A 73 -3.47 4.85 -10.06
C ALA A 73 -2.17 5.42 -9.45
N LEU A 74 -2.25 6.46 -8.59
CA LEU A 74 -1.08 7.06 -7.94
C LEU A 74 -1.11 6.74 -6.44
N LEU A 75 -1.93 7.48 -5.70
CA LEU A 75 -1.98 7.41 -4.24
C LEU A 75 -2.59 6.10 -3.76
N GLY A 76 -3.60 5.60 -4.45
CA GLY A 76 -4.24 4.35 -4.09
C GLY A 76 -3.34 3.13 -4.31
N HIS A 77 -2.56 3.14 -5.39
CA HIS A 77 -1.58 2.10 -5.69
C HIS A 77 -0.47 2.09 -4.63
N ARG A 78 0.09 3.27 -4.34
CA ARG A 78 1.10 3.47 -3.30
C ARG A 78 0.60 3.00 -1.93
N LEU A 79 -0.59 3.46 -1.52
CA LEU A 79 -1.20 3.11 -0.24
C LEU A 79 -1.43 1.60 -0.12
N TYR A 80 -1.99 0.97 -1.16
CA TYR A 80 -2.26 -0.47 -1.16
C TYR A 80 -0.98 -1.28 -0.90
N TRP A 81 0.08 -1.05 -1.67
CA TRP A 81 1.29 -1.86 -1.56
C TRP A 81 2.04 -1.63 -0.26
N LEU A 82 2.06 -0.40 0.26
CA LEU A 82 2.66 -0.09 1.55
C LEU A 82 1.94 -0.78 2.71
N LEU A 83 0.61 -0.78 2.70
CA LEU A 83 -0.19 -1.50 3.71
C LEU A 83 -0.02 -3.03 3.55
N ALA A 84 -0.09 -3.54 2.32
CA ALA A 84 -0.01 -4.97 2.02
C ALA A 84 1.35 -5.58 2.44
N ALA A 85 2.44 -4.83 2.26
CA ALA A 85 3.79 -5.27 2.62
C ALA A 85 3.93 -5.58 4.13
N GLU A 86 3.16 -4.90 4.98
CA GLU A 86 3.24 -5.04 6.45
C GLU A 86 2.17 -5.98 7.03
N MET A 87 1.39 -6.66 6.20
CA MET A 87 0.33 -7.57 6.68
C MET A 87 0.83 -8.77 7.48
N HIS A 88 2.14 -9.05 7.45
CA HIS A 88 2.77 -10.10 8.25
C HIS A 88 2.95 -9.70 9.73
N ALA A 89 2.88 -8.42 10.07
CA ALA A 89 3.11 -7.89 11.40
C ALA A 89 1.80 -7.89 12.24
N PRO A 90 1.70 -8.69 13.31
CA PRO A 90 0.46 -8.88 14.07
C PRO A 90 -0.06 -7.60 14.73
N GLU A 91 0.82 -6.69 15.12
CA GLU A 91 0.52 -5.41 15.76
C GLU A 91 -0.27 -4.45 14.85
N VAL A 92 -0.17 -4.59 13.53
CA VAL A 92 -0.80 -3.66 12.56
C VAL A 92 -1.74 -4.35 11.59
N CYS A 93 -1.67 -5.67 11.44
CA CYS A 93 -2.40 -6.41 10.41
C CYS A 93 -3.91 -6.22 10.48
N VAL A 94 -4.50 -6.06 11.68
CA VAL A 94 -5.94 -5.80 11.84
C VAL A 94 -6.30 -4.43 11.29
N ARG A 95 -5.58 -3.37 11.72
CA ARG A 95 -5.81 -1.99 11.24
C ARG A 95 -5.59 -1.88 9.74
N PHE A 96 -4.46 -2.37 9.25
CA PHE A 96 -4.11 -2.30 7.82
C PHE A 96 -5.04 -3.16 6.98
N GLY A 97 -5.46 -4.32 7.48
CA GLY A 97 -6.45 -5.18 6.84
C GLY A 97 -7.81 -4.50 6.65
N VAL A 98 -8.28 -3.75 7.66
CA VAL A 98 -9.51 -2.95 7.52
C VAL A 98 -9.36 -1.88 6.44
N LEU A 99 -8.25 -1.14 6.41
CA LEU A 99 -8.01 -0.11 5.40
C LEU A 99 -7.90 -0.71 3.98
N LEU A 100 -7.17 -1.82 3.82
CA LEU A 100 -7.05 -2.54 2.56
C LEU A 100 -8.41 -3.03 2.06
N ARG A 101 -9.22 -3.63 2.94
CA ARG A 101 -10.58 -4.09 2.59
C ARG A 101 -11.45 -2.93 2.14
N THR A 102 -11.44 -1.82 2.89
CA THR A 102 -12.21 -0.63 2.55
C THR A 102 -11.77 -0.03 1.21
N TYR A 103 -10.47 0.09 0.98
CA TYR A 103 -9.95 0.60 -0.29
C TYR A 103 -10.30 -0.31 -1.46
N LEU A 104 -10.05 -1.62 -1.34
CA LEU A 104 -10.39 -2.59 -2.37
C LEU A 104 -11.89 -2.57 -2.68
N ALA A 105 -12.74 -2.45 -1.66
CA ALA A 105 -14.19 -2.35 -1.82
C ALA A 105 -14.64 -1.16 -2.71
N HIS A 106 -13.87 -0.06 -2.76
CA HIS A 106 -14.31 1.19 -3.38
C HIS A 106 -13.40 1.70 -4.52
N CYS A 107 -12.23 1.11 -4.78
CA CYS A 107 -11.27 1.60 -5.79
C CYS A 107 -11.66 1.31 -7.27
N GLY A 108 -12.83 0.75 -7.52
CA GLY A 108 -13.35 0.53 -8.87
C GLY A 108 -12.48 -0.40 -9.73
N PRO A 109 -12.22 -0.07 -11.00
CA PRO A 109 -11.45 -0.91 -11.93
C PRO A 109 -10.03 -1.25 -11.45
N HIS A 110 -9.41 -0.36 -10.66
CA HIS A 110 -8.06 -0.55 -10.14
C HIS A 110 -7.93 -1.84 -9.28
N ARG A 111 -9.04 -2.32 -8.70
CA ARG A 111 -9.08 -3.64 -8.02
C ARG A 111 -8.59 -4.77 -8.92
N ARG A 112 -8.96 -4.78 -10.20
CA ARG A 112 -8.59 -5.84 -11.14
C ARG A 112 -7.09 -5.82 -11.43
N GLU A 113 -6.54 -4.61 -11.61
CA GLU A 113 -5.11 -4.40 -11.81
C GLU A 113 -4.30 -4.86 -10.59
N LEU A 114 -4.71 -4.47 -9.37
CA LEU A 114 -4.05 -4.91 -8.14
C LEU A 114 -4.10 -6.42 -7.97
N ARG A 115 -5.23 -7.07 -8.32
CA ARG A 115 -5.34 -8.53 -8.29
C ARG A 115 -4.39 -9.20 -9.29
N ALA A 116 -4.30 -8.68 -10.51
CA ALA A 116 -3.37 -9.19 -11.51
C ALA A 116 -1.91 -9.05 -11.04
N GLN A 117 -1.55 -7.88 -10.50
CA GLN A 117 -0.22 -7.65 -9.93
C GLN A 117 0.07 -8.57 -8.74
N ALA A 118 -0.91 -8.78 -7.83
CA ALA A 118 -0.76 -9.71 -6.70
C ALA A 118 -0.57 -11.16 -7.15
N ALA A 119 -1.28 -11.60 -8.20
CA ALA A 119 -1.11 -12.94 -8.77
C ALA A 119 0.30 -13.12 -9.37
N VAL A 120 0.80 -12.12 -10.11
CA VAL A 120 2.18 -12.13 -10.63
C VAL A 120 3.18 -12.17 -9.47
N ASN A 121 3.00 -11.36 -8.42
CA ASN A 121 3.88 -11.37 -7.27
C ASN A 121 3.88 -12.70 -6.52
N ALA A 122 2.72 -13.37 -6.40
CA ALA A 122 2.62 -14.70 -5.82
C ALA A 122 3.42 -15.74 -6.65
N ALA A 123 3.24 -15.73 -7.98
CA ALA A 123 3.98 -16.61 -8.87
C ALA A 123 5.50 -16.36 -8.80
N LEU A 124 5.93 -15.09 -8.80
CA LEU A 124 7.34 -14.73 -8.65
C LEU A 124 7.91 -15.18 -7.29
N ARG A 125 7.10 -15.11 -6.22
CA ARG A 125 7.49 -15.60 -4.90
C ARG A 125 7.70 -17.11 -4.90
N GLU A 126 6.82 -17.88 -5.51
CA GLU A 126 6.98 -19.34 -5.66
C GLU A 126 8.26 -19.69 -6.42
N VAL A 127 8.55 -18.97 -7.50
CA VAL A 127 9.81 -19.13 -8.25
C VAL A 127 11.01 -18.83 -7.37
N ALA A 128 10.98 -17.73 -6.60
CA ALA A 128 12.06 -17.33 -5.71
C ALA A 128 12.30 -18.37 -4.61
N GLU A 129 11.24 -18.89 -3.99
CA GLU A 129 11.31 -19.93 -2.95
C GLU A 129 11.87 -21.25 -3.51
N ALA A 130 11.43 -21.66 -4.71
CA ALA A 130 11.96 -22.85 -5.39
C ALA A 130 13.44 -22.70 -5.75
N ALA A 131 13.85 -21.53 -6.27
CA ALA A 131 15.23 -21.23 -6.58
C ALA A 131 16.12 -21.17 -5.32
N GLN A 132 15.60 -20.68 -4.19
CA GLN A 132 16.33 -20.62 -2.92
C GLN A 132 16.62 -22.02 -2.37
N LYS A 133 15.65 -22.94 -2.47
CA LYS A 133 15.76 -24.35 -2.04
C LYS A 133 16.68 -25.18 -2.93
N ALA A 134 16.90 -24.76 -4.18
CA ALA A 134 17.78 -25.47 -5.12
C ALA A 134 19.28 -25.27 -4.79
N PRO A 135 20.14 -26.25 -5.17
CA PRO A 135 21.59 -26.11 -5.07
C PRO A 135 22.09 -24.86 -5.80
N LYS A 136 23.13 -24.19 -5.26
CA LYS A 136 23.64 -22.91 -5.77
C LYS A 136 23.92 -22.93 -7.29
N ALA A 137 24.47 -24.03 -7.80
CA ALA A 137 24.78 -24.20 -9.22
C ALA A 137 23.53 -24.26 -10.13
N GLN A 138 22.38 -24.69 -9.60
CA GLN A 138 21.16 -24.92 -10.37
C GLN A 138 20.10 -23.82 -10.21
N ARG A 139 20.28 -22.88 -9.26
CA ARG A 139 19.27 -21.84 -8.94
C ARG A 139 18.81 -21.06 -10.17
N THR A 140 19.76 -20.60 -11.00
CA THR A 140 19.48 -19.84 -12.22
C THR A 140 18.73 -20.68 -13.26
N ALA A 141 19.05 -21.97 -13.37
CA ALA A 141 18.38 -22.88 -14.30
C ALA A 141 16.94 -23.15 -13.87
N VAL A 142 16.71 -23.40 -12.59
CA VAL A 142 15.37 -23.61 -12.01
C VAL A 142 14.50 -22.36 -12.20
N ALA A 143 15.03 -21.17 -11.85
CA ALA A 143 14.31 -19.92 -12.01
C ALA A 143 13.94 -19.64 -13.48
N ARG A 144 14.90 -19.78 -14.41
CA ARG A 144 14.65 -19.55 -15.85
C ARG A 144 13.65 -20.53 -16.45
N ARG A 145 13.60 -21.78 -15.96
CA ARG A 145 12.60 -22.75 -16.39
C ARG A 145 11.21 -22.30 -15.94
N MET A 146 11.03 -22.08 -14.63
CA MET A 146 9.71 -21.75 -14.08
C MET A 146 9.17 -20.40 -14.60
N LEU A 147 10.04 -19.40 -14.79
CA LEU A 147 9.63 -18.13 -15.40
C LEU A 147 9.13 -18.31 -16.85
N ARG A 148 9.75 -19.20 -17.64
CA ARG A 148 9.27 -19.50 -18.99
C ARG A 148 7.91 -20.19 -18.95
N ASP A 149 7.72 -21.11 -18.03
CA ASP A 149 6.43 -21.81 -17.86
C ASP A 149 5.31 -20.82 -17.51
N LEU A 150 5.58 -19.83 -16.65
CA LEU A 150 4.65 -18.76 -16.30
C LEU A 150 4.28 -17.87 -17.51
N CYS A 151 5.27 -17.53 -18.36
CA CYS A 151 5.01 -16.75 -19.57
C CYS A 151 4.17 -17.54 -20.59
N ASN A 152 4.38 -18.85 -20.71
CA ASN A 152 3.71 -19.69 -21.69
C ASN A 152 2.30 -20.11 -21.25
N GLY A 153 2.03 -20.21 -19.94
CA GLY A 153 0.72 -20.58 -19.39
C GLY A 153 -0.33 -19.45 -19.38
N GLY A 154 0.04 -18.21 -19.68
CA GLY A 154 -0.85 -17.04 -19.62
C GLY A 154 -1.79 -16.83 -20.83
N GLY A 155 -1.76 -17.71 -21.84
CA GLY A 155 -2.50 -17.56 -23.11
C GLY A 155 -3.89 -18.19 -23.18
N GLY A 156 -4.40 -18.82 -22.11
CA GLY A 156 -5.57 -19.71 -22.18
C GLY A 156 -6.84 -19.24 -21.46
N GLY A 157 -7.10 -17.94 -21.33
CA GLY A 157 -8.19 -17.43 -20.48
C GLY A 157 -8.88 -16.16 -20.96
N ALA A 158 -9.33 -16.13 -22.22
CA ALA A 158 -10.30 -15.14 -22.68
C ALA A 158 -11.21 -15.76 -23.75
N GLY A 159 -12.29 -16.41 -23.31
CA GLY A 159 -13.31 -16.97 -24.19
C GLY A 159 -14.22 -17.92 -23.43
N GLY A 160 -15.33 -17.41 -22.91
CA GLY A 160 -16.34 -18.23 -22.25
C GLY A 160 -17.44 -17.43 -21.59
N ALA A 161 -18.48 -17.16 -22.38
CA ALA A 161 -19.89 -16.82 -22.06
C ALA A 161 -20.18 -15.65 -21.11
#